data_AF-A0A9E0N349-F1
#
_entry.id   AF-A0A9E0N349-F1
#
_cell.length_a   1.000
_cell.length_b   1.000
_cell.length_c   1.000
_cell.angle_alpha   90.00
_cell.angle_beta   90.00
_cell.angle_gamma   90.00
#
_symmetry.space_group_name_H-M   'P 1'
#
loop_
_entity.id
_entity.type
_entity.pdbx_description
1 polymer ?
#
loop_
_entity_poly.entity_id
_entity_poly.type
_entity_poly.pdbx_seq_one_letter_code
_entity_poly.pdbx_strand_id
1 'polypeptide(L)'
;MTMNPHSRAPHHPRWLAVVGALTAILVLSPDAQAALGGAPRAQADKAAEAAPAARQMRAVTPSMAYTVSRSVEPTGTEVREFVNAGQQVFAVVWQGPVLPDLAAYFGDHYPAYGQAVARKRAAGQRGGVVHARTAELVMVSRGRMGHFEGYAYLPALVPNGVNIQSLLP
;
A
#
# COMPACT_ATOMS: atom_id res chain seq x y z
N MET A 1 21.25 -64.50 -54.71
CA MET A 1 21.27 -63.93 -53.35
C MET A 1 22.28 -62.75 -53.34
N THR A 2 22.16 -61.69 -54.15
CA THR A 2 21.24 -60.52 -54.12
C THR A 2 21.18 -59.85 -52.73
N MET A 3 21.43 -58.55 -52.49
CA MET A 3 21.83 -57.39 -53.31
C MET A 3 22.32 -56.27 -52.36
N ASN A 4 23.30 -55.48 -52.81
CA ASN A 4 23.90 -54.29 -52.19
C ASN A 4 22.88 -53.11 -52.09
N PRO A 5 23.05 -52.14 -51.17
CA PRO A 5 22.08 -51.07 -50.91
C PRO A 5 22.17 -49.96 -51.96
N HIS A 6 21.02 -49.45 -52.40
CA HIS A 6 20.94 -48.24 -53.23
C HIS A 6 20.02 -47.21 -52.55
N SER A 7 20.67 -46.19 -52.01
CA SER A 7 20.37 -44.77 -52.15
C SER A 7 18.94 -44.36 -52.51
N ARG A 8 18.27 -43.66 -51.57
CA ARG A 8 17.41 -42.53 -51.93
C ARG A 8 17.77 -41.33 -51.06
N ALA A 9 18.09 -40.24 -51.75
CA ALA A 9 18.54 -38.96 -51.21
C ALA A 9 17.48 -38.30 -50.30
N PRO A 10 17.90 -37.53 -49.28
CA PRO A 10 17.01 -36.59 -48.61
C PRO A 10 16.79 -35.36 -49.49
N HIS A 11 15.55 -35.10 -49.85
CA HIS A 11 15.10 -33.82 -50.37
C HIS A 11 14.90 -32.85 -49.19
N HIS A 12 15.83 -31.93 -48.97
CA HIS A 12 15.53 -30.63 -48.38
C HIS A 12 15.10 -29.70 -49.54
N PRO A 13 14.36 -28.57 -49.35
CA PRO A 13 14.36 -27.76 -48.14
C PRO A 13 13.04 -26.98 -47.84
N ARG A 14 13.13 -26.11 -46.83
CA ARG A 14 12.35 -24.87 -46.62
C ARG A 14 10.97 -25.04 -45.98
N TRP A 15 10.95 -25.19 -44.67
CA TRP A 15 9.94 -24.52 -43.88
C TRP A 15 10.63 -23.39 -43.11
N LEU A 16 10.19 -22.18 -43.43
CA LEU A 16 10.73 -20.93 -42.92
C LEU A 16 10.71 -20.92 -41.39
N ALA A 17 11.83 -20.52 -40.81
CA ALA A 17 11.93 -20.11 -39.43
C ALA A 17 10.95 -18.97 -39.17
N VAL A 18 9.91 -19.21 -38.38
CA VAL A 18 9.17 -18.14 -37.71
C VAL A 18 9.81 -17.99 -36.33
N VAL A 19 10.81 -17.12 -36.27
CA VAL A 19 11.30 -16.56 -35.01
C VAL A 19 10.20 -15.62 -34.51
N GLY A 20 9.29 -16.15 -33.69
CA GLY A 20 8.38 -15.34 -32.91
C GLY A 20 9.14 -14.71 -31.76
N ALA A 21 9.69 -13.52 -31.95
CA ALA A 21 10.23 -12.72 -30.87
C ALA A 21 9.08 -12.28 -29.94
N LEU A 22 8.82 -13.07 -28.90
CA LEU A 22 7.98 -12.69 -27.77
C LEU A 22 8.68 -11.53 -27.05
N THR A 23 8.29 -10.31 -27.43
CA THR A 23 8.63 -9.10 -26.68
C THR A 23 7.83 -9.16 -25.38
N ALA A 24 8.47 -9.70 -24.33
CA ALA A 24 7.97 -9.58 -22.97
C ALA A 24 8.02 -8.10 -22.59
N ILE A 25 6.91 -7.40 -22.74
CA ILE A 25 6.69 -6.10 -22.11
C ILE A 25 6.67 -6.39 -20.59
N LEU A 26 7.81 -6.19 -19.94
CA LEU A 26 7.86 -6.05 -18.49
C LEU A 26 7.10 -4.77 -18.17
N VAL A 27 5.80 -4.91 -17.88
CA VAL A 27 5.05 -3.90 -17.16
C VAL A 27 5.69 -3.84 -15.78
N LEU A 28 6.60 -2.88 -15.57
CA LEU A 28 6.97 -2.43 -14.23
C LEU A 28 5.69 -1.87 -13.63
N SER A 29 4.93 -2.72 -12.95
CA SER A 29 3.83 -2.26 -12.11
C SER A 29 4.48 -1.43 -11.01
N PRO A 30 4.13 -0.14 -10.85
CA PRO A 30 4.56 0.59 -9.67
C PRO A 30 4.06 -0.22 -8.48
N ASP A 31 4.96 -0.51 -7.56
CA ASP A 31 4.65 -1.17 -6.29
C ASP A 31 3.45 -0.39 -5.69
N ALA A 32 2.26 -0.97 -5.76
CA ALA A 32 1.02 -0.31 -5.36
C ALA A 32 0.98 -0.31 -3.83
N GLN A 33 1.88 0.47 -3.24
CA GLN A 33 1.97 0.68 -1.82
C GLN A 33 0.71 1.43 -1.38
N ALA A 34 0.12 0.98 -0.27
CA ALA A 34 -1.09 1.55 0.30
C ALA A 34 -0.82 2.86 1.01
N ALA A 35 -0.39 3.84 0.22
CA ALA A 35 -0.25 5.20 0.67
C ALA A 35 -1.62 5.88 0.73
N LEU A 36 -1.73 6.90 1.58
CA LEU A 36 -2.82 7.87 1.52
C LEU A 36 -3.03 8.34 0.07
N GLY A 37 -4.26 8.21 -0.42
CA GLY A 37 -4.65 8.50 -1.80
C GLY A 37 -4.50 7.34 -2.78
N GLY A 38 -3.81 6.26 -2.40
CA GLY A 38 -3.60 5.05 -3.18
C GLY A 38 -4.57 3.91 -2.84
N ALA A 39 -4.37 2.76 -3.49
CA ALA A 39 -5.16 1.55 -3.29
C ALA A 39 -4.93 0.94 -1.89
N PRO A 40 -5.93 0.26 -1.28
CA PRO A 40 -5.76 -0.34 0.04
C PRO A 40 -4.75 -1.49 0.05
N ARG A 41 -4.04 -1.65 1.18
CA ARG A 41 -2.97 -2.66 1.29
C ARG A 41 -3.48 -4.07 1.17
N ALA A 42 -4.69 -4.31 1.68
CA ALA A 42 -5.38 -5.59 1.52
C ALA A 42 -5.54 -6.01 0.05
N GLN A 43 -5.62 -5.07 -0.88
CA GLN A 43 -5.70 -5.37 -2.32
C GLN A 43 -4.32 -5.58 -2.96
N ALA A 44 -3.31 -4.81 -2.52
CA ALA A 44 -1.92 -5.02 -2.95
C ALA A 44 -1.41 -6.41 -2.56
N ASP A 45 -1.70 -6.85 -1.33
CA ASP A 45 -1.31 -8.17 -0.84
C ASP A 45 -2.08 -9.31 -1.55
N LYS A 46 -3.34 -9.08 -1.97
CA LYS A 46 -4.10 -10.03 -2.80
C LYS A 46 -3.50 -10.22 -4.20
N ALA A 47 -2.86 -9.20 -4.74
CA ALA A 47 -2.11 -9.30 -6.00
C ALA A 47 -0.73 -9.93 -5.81
N ALA A 48 -0.12 -9.80 -4.61
CA ALA A 48 1.23 -10.27 -4.31
C ALA A 48 1.31 -11.70 -3.73
N GLU A 49 0.29 -12.21 -3.02
CA GLU A 49 0.40 -13.47 -2.27
C GLU A 49 -0.71 -14.49 -2.54
N ALA A 50 -0.30 -15.58 -3.18
CA ALA A 50 -0.89 -16.91 -3.10
C ALA A 50 -0.43 -17.68 -1.82
N ALA A 51 -0.38 -17.03 -0.65
CA ALA A 51 -0.07 -17.68 0.64
C ALA A 51 -0.79 -17.00 1.82
N PRO A 52 -1.21 -17.74 2.87
CA PRO A 52 -2.15 -17.21 3.87
C PRO A 52 -1.42 -16.65 5.09
N ALA A 53 -1.21 -15.33 5.13
CA ALA A 53 -1.01 -14.62 6.40
C ALA A 53 -2.38 -14.19 6.95
N ALA A 54 -2.67 -14.54 8.21
CA ALA A 54 -3.97 -14.35 8.85
C ALA A 54 -4.30 -12.86 9.07
N ARG A 55 -4.91 -12.22 8.06
CA ARG A 55 -5.52 -10.89 8.16
C ARG A 55 -6.99 -11.03 8.53
N GLN A 56 -7.35 -10.69 9.76
CA GLN A 56 -8.76 -10.60 10.16
C GLN A 56 -9.38 -9.34 9.56
N MET A 57 -9.94 -9.49 8.36
CA MET A 57 -10.83 -8.51 7.74
C MET A 57 -12.11 -8.42 8.59
N ARG A 58 -12.12 -7.58 9.62
CA ARG A 58 -13.38 -7.19 10.27
C ARG A 58 -13.87 -5.91 9.60
N ALA A 59 -14.64 -6.10 8.53
CA ALA A 59 -15.47 -5.04 7.99
C ALA A 59 -16.46 -4.63 9.10
N VAL A 60 -16.10 -3.61 9.87
CA VAL A 60 -17.04 -2.95 10.76
C VAL A 60 -18.04 -2.26 9.82
N THR A 61 -19.28 -2.72 9.88
CA THR A 61 -20.49 -2.29 9.14
C THR A 61 -20.21 -1.33 7.98
N PRO A 62 -20.40 -1.72 6.70
CA PRO A 62 -20.29 -0.78 5.60
C PRO A 62 -21.29 0.35 5.83
N SER A 63 -20.80 1.49 6.31
CA SER A 63 -21.35 2.75 5.89
C SER A 63 -21.23 2.74 4.37
N MET A 64 -22.30 3.03 3.63
CA MET A 64 -22.23 3.07 2.16
C MET A 64 -21.09 3.98 1.62
N ALA A 65 -20.51 4.81 2.49
CA ALA A 65 -19.45 5.75 2.17
C ALA A 65 -18.00 5.20 2.25
N TYR A 66 -17.71 4.18 3.07
CA TYR A 66 -16.34 3.65 3.22
C TYR A 66 -16.26 2.23 3.80
N THR A 67 -15.10 1.59 3.61
CA THR A 67 -14.71 0.33 4.27
C THR A 67 -13.50 0.53 5.17
N VAL A 68 -13.30 -0.38 6.14
CA VAL A 68 -12.15 -0.34 7.06
C VAL A 68 -11.35 -1.63 6.93
N SER A 69 -10.07 -1.48 6.63
CA SER A 69 -9.06 -2.56 6.69
C SER A 69 -8.28 -2.43 7.99
N ARG A 70 -8.02 -3.55 8.68
CA ARG A 70 -7.21 -3.60 9.90
C ARG A 70 -6.05 -4.55 9.69
N SER A 71 -4.86 -4.12 10.08
CA SER A 71 -3.66 -4.94 10.12
C SER A 71 -2.87 -4.73 11.39
N VAL A 72 -2.11 -5.74 11.80
CA VAL A 72 -1.14 -5.63 12.89
C VAL A 72 0.23 -5.87 12.28
N GLU A 73 1.13 -4.92 12.46
CA GLU A 73 2.51 -5.07 12.03
C GLU A 73 3.27 -6.07 12.90
N PRO A 74 4.38 -6.65 12.42
CA PRO A 74 5.25 -7.52 13.22
C PRO A 74 5.72 -6.88 14.53
N THR A 75 5.74 -5.54 14.57
CA THR A 75 6.09 -4.73 15.74
C THR A 75 4.99 -4.66 16.80
N GLY A 76 3.80 -5.21 16.54
CA GLY A 76 2.62 -5.14 17.42
C GLY A 76 1.81 -3.85 17.25
N THR A 77 2.14 -3.01 16.27
CA THR A 77 1.37 -1.80 15.96
C THR A 77 0.13 -2.17 15.16
N GLU A 78 -1.04 -1.85 15.69
CA GLU A 78 -2.31 -1.96 14.97
C GLU A 78 -2.49 -0.74 14.08
N VAL A 79 -2.82 -0.99 12.82
CA VAL A 79 -3.13 0.04 11.82
C VAL A 79 -4.53 -0.23 11.25
N ARG A 80 -5.33 0.83 11.15
CA ARG A 80 -6.64 0.87 10.53
C ARG A 80 -6.60 1.80 9.34
N GLU A 81 -6.96 1.30 8.17
CA GLU A 81 -7.04 2.05 6.92
C GLU A 81 -8.52 2.23 6.56
N PHE A 82 -8.91 3.46 6.23
CA PHE A 82 -10.26 3.80 5.81
C PHE A 82 -10.25 4.07 4.32
N VAL A 83 -11.08 3.33 3.59
CA VAL A 83 -11.07 3.28 2.12
C VAL A 83 -12.40 3.80 1.59
N ASN A 84 -12.36 4.79 0.72
CA ASN A 84 -13.58 5.34 0.12
C ASN A 84 -14.14 4.43 -1.00
N ALA A 85 -15.31 4.78 -1.53
CA ALA A 85 -15.92 4.05 -2.65
C ALA A 85 -15.05 4.00 -3.92
N GLY A 86 -14.16 4.98 -4.10
CA GLY A 86 -13.18 5.03 -5.19
C GLY A 86 -11.94 4.14 -4.98
N GLN A 87 -11.95 3.25 -3.97
CA GLN A 87 -10.82 2.39 -3.61
C GLN A 87 -9.55 3.16 -3.23
N GLN A 88 -9.71 4.35 -2.65
CA GLN A 88 -8.59 5.14 -2.14
C GLN A 88 -8.58 5.18 -0.62
N VAL A 89 -7.40 4.97 -0.03
CA VAL A 89 -7.18 5.16 1.41
C VAL A 89 -7.23 6.65 1.71
N PHE A 90 -8.28 7.12 2.40
CA PHE A 90 -8.43 8.53 2.76
C PHE A 90 -8.00 8.83 4.19
N ALA A 91 -7.96 7.82 5.07
CA ALA A 91 -7.48 7.97 6.43
C ALA A 91 -6.76 6.72 6.92
N VAL A 92 -5.78 6.91 7.80
CA VAL A 92 -5.02 5.87 8.49
C VAL A 92 -4.99 6.23 9.97
N VAL A 93 -5.29 5.26 10.84
CA VAL A 93 -5.22 5.40 12.29
C VAL A 93 -4.34 4.28 12.83
N TRP A 94 -3.42 4.59 13.74
CA TRP A 94 -2.53 3.61 14.33
C TRP A 94 -2.47 3.71 15.84
N GLN A 95 -2.17 2.58 16.48
CA GLN A 95 -1.88 2.47 17.91
C GLN A 95 -0.93 1.30 18.15
N GLY A 96 0.09 1.48 18.98
CA GLY A 96 1.08 0.43 19.20
C GLY A 96 2.27 0.82 20.04
N PRO A 97 3.19 -0.13 20.30
CA PRO A 97 4.39 0.13 21.08
C PRO A 97 5.44 0.97 20.34
N VAL A 98 5.36 1.00 19.00
CA VAL A 98 6.24 1.77 18.11
C VAL A 98 5.41 2.48 17.03
N LEU A 99 6.03 3.39 16.27
CA LEU A 99 5.38 3.95 15.08
C LEU A 99 5.37 2.90 13.96
N PRO A 100 4.28 2.83 13.17
CA PRO A 100 4.28 2.03 11.96
C PRO A 100 5.22 2.64 10.92
N ASP A 101 5.48 1.93 9.82
CA ASP A 101 6.24 2.49 8.69
C ASP A 101 5.43 3.60 7.98
N LEU A 102 5.49 4.81 8.54
CA LEU A 102 4.76 5.98 8.04
C LEU A 102 5.13 6.35 6.61
N ALA A 103 6.32 5.98 6.13
CA ALA A 103 6.68 6.23 4.74
C ALA A 103 5.81 5.38 3.80
N ALA A 104 5.58 4.10 4.15
CA ALA A 104 4.72 3.21 3.39
C ALA A 104 3.24 3.66 3.40
N TYR A 105 2.73 4.14 4.54
CA TYR A 105 1.31 4.58 4.63
C TYR A 105 1.06 5.99 4.10
N PHE A 106 2.05 6.87 4.06
CA PHE A 106 1.83 8.25 3.60
C PHE A 106 2.27 8.48 2.17
N GLY A 107 3.17 7.65 1.63
CA GLY A 107 3.70 7.80 0.27
C GLY A 107 4.19 9.22 0.01
N ASP A 108 3.63 9.87 -1.01
CA ASP A 108 3.99 11.23 -1.43
C ASP A 108 3.74 12.30 -0.34
N HIS A 109 2.91 12.00 0.65
CA HIS A 109 2.64 12.90 1.77
C HIS A 109 3.64 12.76 2.94
N TYR A 110 4.54 11.77 2.90
CA TYR A 110 5.56 11.55 3.93
C TYR A 110 6.48 12.77 4.19
N PRO A 111 6.88 13.58 3.18
CA PRO A 111 7.66 14.79 3.43
C PRO A 111 7.01 15.77 4.41
N ALA A 112 5.67 15.84 4.46
CA ALA A 112 4.95 16.71 5.40
C ALA A 112 5.18 16.27 6.86
N TYR A 113 5.27 14.97 7.13
CA TYR A 113 5.63 14.43 8.45
C TYR A 113 7.06 14.81 8.82
N GLY A 114 8.02 14.58 7.91
CA GLY A 114 9.42 14.94 8.14
C GLY A 114 9.61 16.43 8.48
N GLN A 115 8.91 17.31 7.77
CA GLN A 115 8.90 18.75 8.05
C GLN A 115 8.29 19.07 9.43
N ALA A 116 7.19 18.42 9.80
CA ALA A 116 6.55 18.63 11.11
C ALA A 116 7.49 18.22 12.26
N VAL A 117 8.17 17.08 12.14
CA VAL A 117 9.18 16.63 13.09
C VAL A 117 10.35 17.61 13.16
N ALA A 118 10.85 18.07 12.02
CA ALA A 118 11.96 19.02 11.95
C ALA A 118 11.61 20.36 12.61
N ARG A 119 10.43 20.93 12.32
CA ARG A 119 9.95 22.18 12.93
C ARG A 119 9.85 22.07 14.45
N LYS A 120 9.31 20.95 14.94
CA LYS A 120 9.21 20.69 16.37
C LYS A 120 10.58 20.62 17.04
N ARG A 121 11.55 19.92 16.42
CA ARG A 121 12.93 19.86 16.91
C ARG A 121 13.60 21.24 16.92
N ALA A 122 13.40 22.03 15.86
CA ALA A 122 13.92 23.39 15.78
C ALA A 122 13.33 24.31 16.87
N ALA A 123 12.08 24.09 17.27
CA ALA A 123 11.44 24.77 18.40
C ALA A 123 11.90 24.25 19.78
N GLY A 124 12.91 23.38 19.86
CA GLY A 124 13.42 22.82 21.11
C GLY A 124 12.52 21.78 21.78
N GLN A 125 11.41 21.40 21.13
CA GLN A 125 10.45 20.45 21.69
C GLN A 125 10.90 19.00 21.40
N ARG A 126 11.21 18.25 22.46
CA ARG A 126 11.55 16.81 22.38
C ARG A 126 10.40 15.97 22.93
N GLY A 127 10.04 14.90 22.21
CA GLY A 127 8.94 14.01 22.59
C GLY A 127 7.55 14.67 22.51
N GLY A 128 6.48 13.93 22.75
CA GLY A 128 5.09 14.45 22.74
C GLY A 128 4.45 14.50 21.34
N VAL A 129 3.38 15.29 21.20
CA VAL A 129 2.54 15.32 19.98
C VAL A 129 3.24 16.00 18.79
N VAL A 130 3.14 15.41 17.61
CA VAL A 130 3.56 15.95 16.33
C VAL A 130 2.30 16.23 15.52
N HIS A 131 2.15 17.46 15.05
CA HIS A 131 1.04 17.88 14.20
C HIS A 131 1.59 18.30 12.85
N ALA A 132 1.01 17.77 11.78
CA ALA A 132 1.19 18.28 10.44
C ALA A 132 -0.18 18.67 9.90
N ARG A 133 -0.34 19.92 9.46
CA ARG A 133 -1.56 20.39 8.83
C ARG A 133 -1.20 21.18 7.58
N THR A 134 -1.56 20.62 6.44
CA THR A 134 -1.51 21.27 5.13
C THR A 134 -2.93 21.30 4.55
N ALA A 135 -3.10 21.87 3.35
CA ALA A 135 -4.38 21.81 2.65
C ALA A 135 -4.76 20.36 2.27
N GLU A 136 -3.75 19.52 2.04
CA GLU A 136 -3.91 18.16 1.52
C GLU A 136 -3.88 17.10 2.63
N LEU A 137 -3.18 17.35 3.74
CA LEU A 137 -2.92 16.36 4.78
C LEU A 137 -3.18 16.95 6.17
N VAL A 138 -3.93 16.21 6.98
CA VAL A 138 -4.01 16.43 8.42
C VAL A 138 -3.44 15.20 9.11
N MET A 139 -2.48 15.41 10.01
CA MET A 139 -1.81 14.35 10.75
C MET A 139 -1.59 14.76 12.19
N VAL A 140 -1.86 13.82 13.10
CA VAL A 140 -1.51 13.92 14.51
C VAL A 140 -0.87 12.62 14.94
N SER A 141 0.32 12.71 15.51
CA SER A 141 1.04 11.58 16.08
C SER A 141 1.44 11.91 17.50
N ARG A 142 1.02 11.13 18.48
CA ARG A 142 1.42 11.30 19.88
C ARG A 142 1.92 10.00 20.47
N GLY A 143 2.67 10.12 21.54
CA GLY A 143 3.16 8.95 22.24
C GLY A 143 4.35 9.21 23.13
N ARG A 144 4.61 8.21 23.95
CA ARG A 144 5.83 8.02 24.74
C ARG A 144 6.41 6.65 24.36
N MET A 145 7.63 6.35 24.82
CA MET A 145 8.21 5.02 24.60
C MET A 145 7.22 3.92 25.00
N GLY A 146 6.94 2.99 24.07
CA GLY A 146 6.04 1.85 24.28
C GLY A 146 4.54 2.16 24.11
N HIS A 147 4.15 3.40 23.78
CA HIS A 147 2.76 3.72 23.46
C HIS A 147 2.68 4.92 22.50
N PHE A 148 2.56 4.61 21.22
CA PHE A 148 2.32 5.54 20.14
C PHE A 148 0.90 5.38 19.62
N GLU A 149 0.26 6.50 19.32
CA GLU A 149 -1.04 6.53 18.68
C GLU A 149 -1.15 7.77 17.79
N GLY A 150 -1.96 7.68 16.75
CA GLY A 150 -2.13 8.80 15.87
C GLY A 150 -3.00 8.48 14.68
N TYR A 151 -3.14 9.48 13.84
CA TYR A 151 -3.91 9.40 12.63
C TYR A 151 -3.36 10.34 11.56
N ALA A 152 -3.70 10.03 10.31
CA ALA A 152 -3.53 10.89 9.18
C ALA A 152 -4.73 10.75 8.24
N TYR A 153 -5.15 11.84 7.61
CA TYR A 153 -6.19 11.78 6.58
C TYR A 153 -6.01 12.88 5.53
N LEU A 154 -6.56 12.62 4.34
CA LEU A 154 -6.64 13.56 3.24
C LEU A 154 -8.03 14.21 3.21
N PRO A 155 -8.17 15.51 3.54
CA PRO A 155 -9.48 16.16 3.61
C PRO A 155 -10.28 16.06 2.30
N ALA A 156 -9.60 16.12 1.16
CA ALA A 156 -10.22 16.04 -0.16
C ALA A 156 -10.83 14.66 -0.50
N LEU A 157 -10.39 13.59 0.19
CA LEU A 157 -10.85 12.23 -0.06
C LEU A 157 -11.83 11.71 0.99
N VAL A 158 -12.16 12.53 2.00
CA VAL A 158 -13.20 12.20 2.98
C VAL A 158 -14.54 12.07 2.25
N PRO A 159 -15.25 10.93 2.34
CA PRO A 159 -16.52 10.77 1.66
C PRO A 159 -17.59 11.76 2.14
N ASN A 160 -18.49 12.16 1.24
CA ASN A 160 -19.60 13.04 1.58
C ASN A 160 -20.46 12.43 2.71
N GLY A 161 -20.82 13.27 3.69
CA GLY A 161 -21.61 12.84 4.85
C GLY A 161 -20.82 12.10 5.93
N VAL A 162 -19.52 11.84 5.75
CA VAL A 162 -18.67 11.26 6.79
C VAL A 162 -18.13 12.36 7.69
N ASN A 163 -18.45 12.28 8.98
CA ASN A 163 -17.77 13.07 10.00
C ASN A 163 -16.40 12.43 10.29
N ILE A 164 -15.32 13.02 9.77
CA ILE A 164 -13.97 12.48 9.98
C ILE A 164 -13.63 12.36 11.47
N GLN A 165 -14.09 13.28 12.31
CA GLN A 165 -13.74 13.31 13.74
C GLN A 165 -14.26 12.09 14.51
N SER A 166 -15.35 11.46 14.06
CA SER A 166 -15.85 10.23 14.70
C SER A 166 -15.03 8.98 14.37
N LEU A 167 -14.09 9.08 13.41
CA LEU A 167 -13.21 7.96 13.01
C LEU A 167 -11.85 8.01 13.71
N LEU A 168 -11.50 9.16 14.30
CA LEU A 168 -10.22 9.41 14.93
C LEU A 168 -10.28 9.05 16.43
N PRO A 169 -9.15 8.66 17.05
CA PRO A 169 -9.05 8.35 18.47
C PRO A 169 -9.13 9.58 19.38
#